data_AF-A0AAW9Q644-F1
#
_entry.id   AF-A0AAW9Q644-F1
#
_cell.length_a   1.000
_cell.length_b   1.000
_cell.length_c   1.000
_cell.angle_alpha   90.00
_cell.angle_beta   90.00
_cell.angle_gamma   90.00
#
_symmetry.space_group_name_H-M   'P 1'
#
loop_
_entity.id
_entity.type
_entity.pdbx_description
1 polymer ?
#
loop_
_entity_poly.entity_id
_entity_poly.type
_entity_poly.pdbx_seq_one_letter_code
_entity_poly.pdbx_strand_id
1 'polypeptide(L)'
;MEFTRKSTNIAKGIAICLMFANHLYTFKDRLLHGNSYIPIIPFFDTESYIGSFGKICISMFLFLSGYGMFLGYIRSQRNVLSYSINKLKDFYVTYWFYFLIFIPIGIIFFKHVTFWQSSEIRYSSEPLVFLANFLGLSSTYNSEWWFVHIFVTTTIVVFPIYAKLAQRNIILLCLLSLSLFLLCLKLNINRYDDIFGFTFWQISFALGIVCAQLKFFSSHLIQDFDKHGWILIFPGLIFCFIFRLRFGGTFSDFLIVPFFIYFTVRAVSILNLSTVFSYLGKYSFQLWLIHTFFCYYYFQDIIYFPKWSPFIFAFLTGMSICSVLGIEYLRSFLQFEQLMTACTEKAKKLWLHLKFTRRQ
;
A
#
# COMPACT_ATOMS: atom_id res chain seq x y z
N MET A 1 -11.43 -17.77 13.50
CA MET A 1 -9.95 -17.64 13.36
C MET A 1 -9.39 -16.60 14.34
N GLU A 2 -8.20 -16.77 14.92
CA GLU A 2 -7.48 -15.63 15.53
C GLU A 2 -6.69 -14.89 14.44
N PHE A 3 -6.97 -13.60 14.22
CA PHE A 3 -6.29 -12.81 13.20
C PHE A 3 -4.92 -12.34 13.72
N THR A 4 -3.91 -13.19 13.51
CA THR A 4 -2.55 -12.97 14.01
C THR A 4 -1.74 -12.01 13.12
N ARG A 5 -0.53 -11.66 13.58
CA ARG A 5 0.47 -10.97 12.75
C ARG A 5 0.82 -11.77 11.49
N LYS A 6 0.86 -13.10 11.56
CA LYS A 6 1.09 -13.96 10.40
C LYS A 6 -0.03 -13.83 9.38
N SER A 7 -1.29 -13.83 9.82
CA SER A 7 -2.47 -13.62 8.97
C SER A 7 -2.47 -12.24 8.31
N THR A 8 -2.08 -11.21 9.07
CA THR A 8 -1.89 -9.84 8.52
C THR A 8 -0.85 -9.82 7.42
N ASN A 9 0.29 -10.49 7.61
CA ASN A 9 1.33 -10.58 6.59
C ASN A 9 0.84 -11.38 5.37
N ILE A 10 0.11 -12.48 5.55
CA ILE A 10 -0.48 -13.22 4.42
C ILE A 10 -1.39 -12.29 3.60
N ALA A 11 -2.27 -11.52 4.25
CA ALA A 11 -3.15 -10.57 3.60
C ALA A 11 -2.38 -9.46 2.84
N LYS A 12 -1.28 -8.94 3.42
CA LYS A 12 -0.37 -8.01 2.73
C LYS A 12 0.33 -8.64 1.52
N GLY A 13 0.71 -9.91 1.64
CA GLY A 13 1.27 -10.70 0.53
C GLY A 13 0.29 -10.84 -0.62
N ILE A 14 -0.98 -11.11 -0.31
CA ILE A 14 -2.03 -11.18 -1.33
C ILE A 14 -2.23 -9.81 -1.98
N ALA A 15 -2.29 -8.74 -1.17
CA ALA A 15 -2.43 -7.37 -1.66
C ALA A 15 -1.26 -6.96 -2.57
N ILE A 16 -0.01 -7.33 -2.26
CA ILE A 16 1.13 -6.98 -3.12
C ILE A 16 1.10 -7.76 -4.45
N CYS A 17 0.68 -9.02 -4.45
CA CYS A 17 0.47 -9.78 -5.68
C CYS A 17 -0.62 -9.14 -6.56
N LEU A 18 -1.74 -8.72 -5.95
CA LEU A 18 -2.82 -8.02 -6.66
C LEU A 18 -2.36 -6.65 -7.20
N MET A 19 -1.50 -5.95 -6.46
CA MET A 19 -0.88 -4.70 -6.91
C MET A 19 -0.01 -4.95 -8.15
N PHE A 20 0.88 -5.95 -8.13
CA PHE A 20 1.67 -6.33 -9.30
C PHE A 20 0.80 -6.69 -10.50
N ALA A 21 -0.23 -7.51 -10.31
CA ALA A 21 -1.16 -7.89 -11.38
C ALA A 21 -1.87 -6.66 -11.98
N ASN A 22 -2.32 -5.72 -11.15
CA ASN A 22 -2.91 -4.47 -11.62
C ASN A 22 -1.93 -3.67 -12.50
N HIS A 23 -0.67 -3.54 -12.08
CA HIS A 23 0.30 -2.76 -12.84
C HIS A 23 0.80 -3.46 -14.10
N LEU A 24 0.88 -4.79 -14.10
CA LEU A 24 1.29 -5.55 -15.29
C LEU A 24 0.20 -5.61 -16.37
N TYR A 25 -1.08 -5.70 -15.98
CA TYR A 25 -2.14 -6.12 -16.90
C TYR A 25 -3.23 -5.09 -17.18
N THR A 26 -3.46 -4.13 -16.28
CA THR A 26 -4.56 -3.15 -16.44
C THR A 26 -4.24 -2.07 -17.46
N PHE A 27 -2.99 -1.59 -17.49
CA PHE A 27 -2.61 -0.35 -18.18
C PHE A 27 -1.82 -0.65 -19.45
N LYS A 28 -2.50 -1.10 -20.50
CA LYS A 28 -1.88 -1.43 -21.80
C LYS A 28 -1.21 -0.21 -22.45
N ASP A 29 -1.69 0.99 -22.16
CA ASP A 29 -1.16 2.28 -22.59
C ASP A 29 0.22 2.62 -22.00
N ARG A 30 0.65 1.89 -20.96
CA ARG A 30 1.94 2.06 -20.28
C ARG A 30 3.02 1.10 -20.77
N LEU A 31 2.71 0.26 -21.76
CA LEU A 31 3.68 -0.64 -22.38
C LEU A 31 4.44 0.09 -23.48
N LEU A 32 5.75 0.20 -23.31
CA LEU A 32 6.68 0.84 -24.23
C LEU A 32 7.29 -0.21 -25.18
N HIS A 33 7.95 0.24 -26.23
CA HIS A 33 8.77 -0.59 -27.14
C HIS A 33 8.05 -1.80 -27.77
N GLY A 34 6.72 -1.75 -27.89
CA GLY A 34 5.93 -2.88 -28.41
C GLY A 34 5.81 -4.05 -27.44
N ASN A 35 6.16 -3.86 -26.17
CA ASN A 35 5.98 -4.86 -25.13
C ASN A 35 4.51 -5.27 -25.02
N SER A 36 4.29 -6.56 -24.86
CA SER A 36 2.98 -7.16 -24.74
C SER A 36 3.09 -8.48 -23.98
N TYR A 37 1.95 -9.03 -23.59
CA TYR A 37 1.88 -10.36 -22.99
C TYR A 37 0.93 -11.26 -23.76
N ILE A 38 1.24 -12.55 -23.75
CA ILE A 38 0.37 -13.62 -24.20
C ILE A 38 -0.46 -14.06 -22.99
N PRO A 39 -1.81 -13.93 -23.06
CA PRO A 39 -2.68 -14.31 -21.96
C PRO A 39 -2.66 -15.83 -21.71
N ILE A 40 -3.04 -16.25 -20.51
CA ILE A 40 -3.21 -17.66 -20.12
C ILE A 40 -4.22 -18.33 -21.05
N ILE A 41 -5.30 -17.62 -21.37
CA ILE A 41 -6.34 -18.07 -22.30
C ILE A 41 -6.22 -17.23 -23.58
N PRO A 42 -5.74 -17.80 -24.70
CA PRO A 42 -5.41 -17.03 -25.91
C PRO A 42 -6.55 -16.17 -26.48
N PHE A 43 -7.80 -16.59 -26.28
CA PHE A 43 -9.01 -15.92 -26.79
C PHE A 43 -9.77 -15.11 -25.74
N PHE A 44 -9.30 -15.07 -24.49
CA PHE A 44 -9.95 -14.34 -23.42
C PHE A 44 -8.92 -13.69 -22.50
N ASP A 45 -8.88 -12.36 -22.47
CA ASP A 45 -7.93 -11.57 -21.69
C ASP A 45 -8.28 -11.57 -20.19
N THR A 46 -8.08 -12.73 -19.55
CA THR A 46 -8.30 -12.94 -18.12
C THR A 46 -7.49 -11.97 -17.26
N GLU A 47 -6.29 -11.63 -17.72
CA GLU A 47 -5.29 -10.82 -17.07
C GLU A 47 -5.78 -9.40 -16.87
N SER A 48 -6.42 -8.80 -17.88
CA SER A 48 -7.02 -7.47 -17.75
C SER A 48 -8.10 -7.44 -16.66
N TYR A 49 -8.95 -8.48 -16.56
CA TYR A 49 -9.94 -8.58 -15.49
C TYR A 49 -9.30 -8.78 -14.10
N ILE A 50 -8.29 -9.64 -14.00
CA ILE A 50 -7.53 -9.89 -12.76
C ILE A 50 -6.81 -8.61 -12.34
N GLY A 51 -6.16 -7.91 -13.26
CA GLY A 51 -5.47 -6.65 -13.03
C GLY A 51 -6.43 -5.56 -12.58
N SER A 52 -7.57 -5.42 -13.26
CA SER A 52 -8.61 -4.45 -12.89
C SER A 52 -9.17 -4.73 -11.49
N PHE A 53 -9.40 -6.01 -11.17
CA PHE A 53 -9.77 -6.44 -9.82
C PHE A 53 -8.68 -6.12 -8.79
N GLY A 54 -7.42 -6.27 -9.18
CA GLY A 54 -6.23 -6.05 -8.36
C GLY A 54 -6.14 -4.66 -7.72
N LYS A 55 -6.83 -3.64 -8.26
CA LYS A 55 -6.96 -2.30 -7.64
C LYS A 55 -7.52 -2.32 -6.20
N ILE A 56 -8.23 -3.39 -5.81
CA ILE A 56 -8.70 -3.61 -4.42
C ILE A 56 -7.54 -3.64 -3.40
N CYS A 57 -6.31 -3.90 -3.84
CA CYS A 57 -5.13 -3.93 -2.99
C CYS A 57 -4.94 -2.64 -2.18
N ILE A 58 -5.30 -1.47 -2.75
CA ILE A 58 -5.19 -0.17 -2.06
C ILE A 58 -6.09 -0.17 -0.82
N SER A 59 -7.36 -0.56 -0.99
CA SER A 59 -8.33 -0.67 0.11
C SER A 59 -7.92 -1.75 1.12
N MET A 60 -7.32 -2.86 0.68
CA MET A 60 -6.75 -3.86 1.59
C MET A 60 -5.61 -3.29 2.45
N PHE A 61 -4.66 -2.57 1.85
CA PHE A 61 -3.55 -1.96 2.59
C PHE A 61 -4.04 -0.91 3.60
N LEU A 62 -5.01 -0.09 3.22
CA LEU A 62 -5.62 0.89 4.12
C LEU A 62 -6.39 0.22 5.26
N PHE A 63 -7.21 -0.79 4.97
CA PHE A 63 -7.92 -1.57 5.98
C PHE A 63 -6.94 -2.22 6.97
N LEU A 64 -5.90 -2.90 6.48
CA LEU A 64 -4.90 -3.55 7.33
C LEU A 64 -4.09 -2.53 8.15
N SER A 65 -3.86 -1.34 7.60
CA SER A 65 -3.22 -0.24 8.31
C SER A 65 -4.09 0.26 9.47
N GLY A 66 -5.37 0.55 9.23
CA GLY A 66 -6.30 0.96 10.29
C GLY A 66 -6.47 -0.10 11.37
N TYR A 67 -6.66 -1.36 10.95
CA TYR A 67 -6.78 -2.52 11.84
C TYR A 67 -5.55 -2.69 12.74
N GLY A 68 -4.35 -2.74 12.12
CA GLY A 68 -3.09 -2.95 12.83
C GLY A 68 -2.68 -1.78 13.71
N MET A 69 -2.91 -0.54 13.24
CA MET A 69 -2.61 0.65 14.02
C MET A 69 -3.48 0.75 15.27
N PHE A 70 -4.78 0.48 15.16
CA PHE A 70 -5.68 0.55 16.30
C PHE A 70 -5.33 -0.49 17.36
N LEU A 71 -5.14 -1.77 16.98
CA LEU A 71 -4.71 -2.80 17.93
C LEU A 71 -3.35 -2.49 18.57
N GLY A 72 -2.41 -1.98 17.79
CA GLY A 72 -1.09 -1.58 18.30
C GLY A 72 -1.18 -0.38 19.26
N TYR A 73 -2.05 0.59 18.98
CA TYR A 73 -2.31 1.72 19.86
C TYR A 73 -2.86 1.27 21.22
N ILE A 74 -3.93 0.45 21.22
CA ILE A 74 -4.54 -0.10 22.44
C ILE A 74 -3.51 -0.85 23.29
N ARG A 75 -2.62 -1.61 22.66
CA ARG A 75 -1.55 -2.35 23.37
C ARG A 75 -0.44 -1.44 23.89
N SER A 76 -0.13 -0.36 23.19
CA SER A 76 1.01 0.51 23.53
C SER A 76 0.76 1.42 24.73
N GLN A 77 -0.51 1.73 25.03
CA GLN A 77 -0.90 2.71 26.07
C GLN A 77 -0.24 4.09 25.93
N ARG A 78 0.32 4.41 24.75
CA ARG A 78 0.91 5.72 24.45
C ARG A 78 -0.19 6.72 24.08
N ASN A 79 0.13 8.01 24.17
CA ASN A 79 -0.71 9.03 23.56
C ASN A 79 -0.87 8.74 22.05
N VAL A 80 -2.10 8.84 21.54
CA VAL A 80 -2.44 8.47 20.15
C VAL A 80 -1.60 9.21 19.11
N LEU A 81 -1.29 10.49 19.33
CA LEU A 81 -0.50 11.28 18.40
C LEU A 81 0.98 10.85 18.41
N SER A 82 1.52 10.60 19.60
CA SER A 82 2.88 10.05 19.74
C SER A 82 3.00 8.67 19.08
N TYR A 83 1.96 7.84 19.18
CA TYR A 83 1.90 6.56 18.49
C TYR A 83 1.90 6.74 16.95
N SER A 84 1.06 7.63 16.41
CA SER A 84 1.03 7.97 14.98
C SER A 84 2.38 8.46 14.47
N ILE A 85 3.02 9.40 15.18
CA ILE A 85 4.32 9.96 14.78
C ILE A 85 5.41 8.88 14.74
N ASN A 86 5.45 7.99 15.73
CA ASN A 86 6.40 6.87 15.73
C ASN A 86 6.18 5.94 14.53
N LYS A 87 4.91 5.67 14.15
CA LYS A 87 4.61 4.86 12.98
C LYS A 87 5.05 5.53 11.67
N LEU A 88 4.91 6.84 11.58
CA LEU A 88 5.39 7.58 10.41
C LEU A 88 6.90 7.68 10.35
N LYS A 89 7.59 7.74 11.48
CA LYS A 89 9.05 7.68 11.51
C LYS A 89 9.54 6.39 10.84
N ASP A 90 9.01 5.23 11.25
CA ASP A 90 9.38 3.93 10.68
C ASP A 90 9.10 3.87 9.16
N PHE A 91 7.96 4.44 8.75
CA PHE A 91 7.55 4.54 7.35
C PHE A 91 8.52 5.41 6.54
N TYR A 92 8.81 6.63 7.00
CA TYR A 92 9.68 7.58 6.30
C TYR A 92 11.14 7.13 6.23
N VAL A 93 11.67 6.49 7.28
CA VAL A 93 13.04 5.94 7.23
C VAL A 93 13.18 4.93 6.10
N THR A 94 12.19 4.06 5.93
CA THR A 94 12.18 3.09 4.83
C THR A 94 11.97 3.79 3.49
N TYR A 95 11.01 4.72 3.40
CA TYR A 95 10.76 5.50 2.18
C TYR A 95 12.01 6.24 1.70
N TRP A 96 12.67 7.01 2.58
CA TRP A 96 13.87 7.77 2.25
C TRP A 96 15.05 6.89 1.86
N PHE A 97 15.21 5.72 2.50
CA PHE A 97 16.27 4.80 2.11
C PHE A 97 16.12 4.33 0.66
N TYR A 98 14.91 3.90 0.27
CA TYR A 98 14.63 3.49 -1.10
C TYR A 98 14.66 4.68 -2.08
N PHE A 99 14.17 5.85 -1.66
CA PHE A 99 14.25 7.09 -2.43
C PHE A 99 15.69 7.42 -2.81
N LEU A 100 16.61 7.40 -1.84
CA LEU A 100 18.02 7.74 -2.03
C LEU A 100 18.79 6.68 -2.85
N ILE A 101 18.19 5.53 -3.15
CA ILE A 101 18.76 4.53 -4.06
C ILE A 101 18.20 4.73 -5.48
N PHE A 102 16.88 4.68 -5.64
CA PHE A 102 16.27 4.64 -6.97
C PHE A 102 16.26 6.00 -7.67
N ILE A 103 16.06 7.11 -6.95
CA ILE A 103 16.00 8.43 -7.59
C ILE A 103 17.35 8.85 -8.17
N PRO A 104 18.50 8.71 -7.47
CA PRO A 104 19.80 8.97 -8.10
C PRO A 104 20.09 8.08 -9.31
N ILE A 105 19.71 6.80 -9.27
CA ILE A 105 19.82 5.90 -10.43
C ILE A 105 19.01 6.47 -11.62
N GLY A 106 17.79 6.92 -11.37
CA GLY A 106 16.93 7.58 -12.37
C GLY A 106 17.58 8.82 -12.99
N ILE A 107 18.10 9.71 -12.14
CA ILE A 107 18.77 10.96 -12.56
C ILE A 107 20.04 10.67 -13.37
N ILE A 108 20.80 9.63 -13.06
CA ILE A 108 22.08 9.35 -13.72
C ILE A 108 21.88 8.55 -15.02
N PHE A 109 21.13 7.44 -14.95
CA PHE A 109 21.06 6.44 -16.02
C PHE A 109 19.79 6.52 -16.87
N PHE A 110 18.70 7.09 -16.35
CA PHE A 110 17.37 7.05 -16.98
C PHE A 110 16.77 8.44 -17.23
N LYS A 111 17.61 9.41 -17.64
CA LYS A 111 17.20 10.79 -17.93
C LYS A 111 16.15 10.93 -19.05
N HIS A 112 16.05 9.93 -19.91
CA HIS A 112 15.12 9.91 -21.04
C HIS A 112 13.70 9.46 -20.64
N VAL A 113 13.49 8.99 -19.41
CA VAL A 113 12.16 8.58 -18.94
C VAL A 113 11.28 9.81 -18.77
N THR A 114 10.21 9.88 -19.56
CA THR A 114 9.22 10.96 -19.52
C THR A 114 7.98 10.59 -18.73
N PHE A 115 7.11 11.57 -18.49
CA PHE A 115 5.74 11.30 -18.07
C PHE A 115 4.99 10.54 -19.17
N TRP A 116 4.01 9.72 -18.76
CA TRP A 116 3.22 8.93 -19.69
C TRP A 116 2.59 9.82 -20.75
N GLN A 117 2.85 9.49 -22.03
CA GLN A 117 2.31 10.23 -23.18
C GLN A 117 2.69 11.72 -23.20
N SER A 118 3.81 12.08 -22.56
CA SER A 118 4.34 13.45 -22.51
C SER A 118 5.82 13.48 -22.90
N SER A 119 6.28 14.63 -23.39
CA SER A 119 7.70 14.92 -23.64
C SER A 119 8.43 15.44 -22.39
N GLU A 120 7.71 15.67 -21.30
CA GLU A 120 8.29 16.19 -20.06
C GLU A 120 9.13 15.13 -19.34
N ILE A 121 10.36 15.51 -18.98
CA ILE A 121 11.30 14.64 -18.27
C ILE A 121 10.84 14.41 -16.83
N ARG A 122 10.83 13.14 -16.41
CA ARG A 122 10.38 12.76 -15.06
C ARG A 122 11.35 13.21 -13.97
N TYR A 123 12.65 13.00 -14.17
CA TYR A 123 13.68 13.26 -13.16
C TYR A 123 14.25 14.67 -13.30
N SER A 124 13.50 15.66 -12.81
CA SER A 124 13.98 17.04 -12.68
C SER A 124 15.11 17.15 -11.65
N SER A 125 16.14 17.96 -11.95
CA SER A 125 17.24 18.29 -11.02
C SER A 125 16.94 19.49 -10.12
N GLU A 126 15.74 20.08 -10.20
CA GLU A 126 15.38 21.25 -9.41
C GLU A 126 15.26 20.91 -7.91
N PRO A 127 15.92 21.69 -7.01
CA PRO A 127 15.91 21.39 -5.58
C PRO A 127 14.52 21.37 -4.94
N LEU A 128 13.61 22.25 -5.39
CA LEU A 128 12.24 22.30 -4.85
C LEU A 128 11.43 21.06 -5.23
N VAL A 129 11.56 20.59 -6.48
CA VAL A 129 10.91 19.35 -6.95
C VAL A 129 11.49 18.15 -6.20
N PHE A 130 12.81 18.11 -6.02
CA PHE A 130 13.46 17.07 -5.23
C PHE A 130 12.94 17.05 -3.80
N LEU A 131 12.87 18.21 -3.12
CA LEU A 131 12.39 18.30 -1.75
C LEU A 131 10.92 17.92 -1.62
N ALA A 132 10.07 18.36 -2.56
CA ALA A 132 8.65 18.01 -2.58
C ALA A 132 8.43 16.49 -2.70
N ASN A 133 9.20 15.82 -3.57
CA ASN A 133 9.16 14.36 -3.70
C ASN A 133 9.78 13.68 -2.49
N PHE A 134 10.90 14.19 -1.95
CA PHE A 134 11.55 13.62 -0.76
C PHE A 134 10.64 13.65 0.48
N LEU A 135 9.79 14.67 0.60
CA LEU A 135 8.76 14.75 1.65
C LEU A 135 7.48 13.97 1.31
N GLY A 136 7.36 13.40 0.11
CA GLY A 136 6.15 12.73 -0.36
C GLY A 136 4.96 13.67 -0.57
N LEU A 137 5.21 14.97 -0.77
CA LEU A 137 4.20 15.98 -1.12
C LEU A 137 3.91 16.00 -2.62
N SER A 138 4.85 15.50 -3.42
CA SER A 138 4.71 15.32 -4.86
C SER A 138 5.10 13.91 -5.24
N SER A 139 4.52 13.40 -6.32
CA SER A 139 4.78 12.08 -6.89
C SER A 139 5.35 12.16 -8.31
N THR A 140 6.00 13.27 -8.68
CA THR A 140 6.53 13.44 -10.04
C THR A 140 7.59 12.40 -10.38
N TYR A 141 8.53 12.12 -9.48
CA TYR A 141 9.59 11.13 -9.72
C TYR A 141 9.08 9.70 -9.80
N ASN A 142 7.97 9.39 -9.14
CA ASN A 142 7.30 8.10 -9.24
C ASN A 142 5.81 8.30 -9.02
N SER A 143 5.05 8.22 -10.12
CA SER A 143 3.63 8.58 -10.09
C SER A 143 2.83 7.72 -9.13
N GLU A 144 3.25 6.47 -8.91
CA GLU A 144 2.54 5.55 -8.00
C GLU A 144 2.80 5.85 -6.52
N TRP A 145 3.77 6.72 -6.19
CA TRP A 145 4.03 7.15 -4.81
C TRP A 145 3.02 8.17 -4.26
N TRP A 146 1.99 8.56 -5.02
CA TRP A 146 0.86 9.39 -4.55
C TRP A 146 0.27 8.90 -3.22
N PHE A 147 0.29 7.58 -2.99
CA PHE A 147 -0.22 6.97 -1.75
C PHE A 147 0.54 7.40 -0.49
N VAL A 148 1.82 7.83 -0.60
CA VAL A 148 2.61 8.32 0.55
C VAL A 148 1.89 9.46 1.23
N HIS A 149 1.47 10.48 0.47
CA HIS A 149 0.79 11.64 1.02
C HIS A 149 -0.49 11.23 1.75
N ILE A 150 -1.33 10.41 1.11
CA ILE A 150 -2.61 9.97 1.67
C ILE A 150 -2.41 9.16 2.95
N PHE A 151 -1.41 8.27 2.98
CA PHE A 151 -1.11 7.47 4.16
C PHE A 151 -0.65 8.36 5.33
N VAL A 152 0.21 9.35 5.06
CA VAL A 152 0.71 10.31 6.05
C VAL A 152 -0.44 11.14 6.60
N THR A 153 -1.25 11.75 5.74
CA THR A 153 -2.41 12.58 6.13
C THR A 153 -3.42 11.76 6.92
N THR A 154 -3.75 10.55 6.48
CA THR A 154 -4.65 9.64 7.22
C THR A 154 -4.07 9.28 8.60
N THR A 155 -2.76 9.04 8.70
CA THR A 155 -2.13 8.65 9.96
C THR A 155 -2.03 9.79 10.99
N ILE A 156 -1.76 11.02 10.54
CA ILE A 156 -1.64 12.20 11.43
C ILE A 156 -3.00 12.78 11.78
N VAL A 157 -3.89 12.92 10.80
CA VAL A 157 -5.14 13.66 10.97
C VAL A 157 -6.29 12.72 11.35
N VAL A 158 -6.50 11.68 10.55
CA VAL A 158 -7.67 10.81 10.68
C VAL A 158 -7.55 9.85 11.87
N PHE A 159 -6.41 9.16 12.01
CA PHE A 159 -6.24 8.13 13.03
C PHE A 159 -6.45 8.63 14.48
N PRO A 160 -5.91 9.79 14.92
CA PRO A 160 -6.15 10.28 16.28
C PRO A 160 -7.62 10.53 16.61
N ILE A 161 -8.40 11.01 15.64
CA ILE A 161 -9.84 11.23 15.79
C ILE A 161 -10.55 9.88 15.84
N TYR A 162 -10.22 8.99 14.90
CA TYR A 162 -10.93 7.72 14.73
C TYR A 162 -10.65 6.73 15.86
N ALA A 163 -9.41 6.68 16.37
CA ALA A 163 -9.07 5.85 17.52
C ALA A 163 -9.83 6.27 18.78
N LYS A 164 -9.98 7.58 19.04
CA LYS A 164 -10.77 8.10 20.15
C LYS A 164 -12.26 7.81 19.98
N LEU A 165 -12.80 8.00 18.77
CA LEU A 165 -14.19 7.69 18.47
C LEU A 165 -14.48 6.18 18.58
N ALA A 166 -13.58 5.31 18.10
CA ALA A 166 -13.73 3.87 18.20
C ALA A 166 -13.85 3.37 19.65
N GLN A 167 -13.13 4.01 20.58
CA GLN A 167 -13.21 3.70 22.01
C GLN A 167 -14.48 4.26 22.67
N ARG A 168 -15.02 5.39 22.19
CA ARG A 168 -16.16 6.08 22.81
C ARG A 168 -17.51 5.68 22.20
N ASN A 169 -17.63 5.74 20.88
CA ASN A 169 -18.84 5.46 20.13
C ASN A 169 -18.52 5.07 18.68
N ILE A 170 -18.60 3.77 18.41
CA ILE A 170 -18.30 3.22 17.08
C ILE A 170 -19.31 3.65 16.00
N ILE A 171 -20.57 3.93 16.38
CA ILE A 171 -21.60 4.40 15.45
C ILE A 171 -21.22 5.79 14.94
N LEU A 172 -20.76 6.67 15.83
CA LEU A 172 -20.30 8.01 15.46
C LEU A 172 -19.06 7.95 14.53
N LEU A 173 -18.15 7.01 14.75
CA LEU A 173 -17.04 6.75 13.82
C LEU A 173 -17.56 6.36 12.43
N CYS A 174 -18.49 5.40 12.35
CA CYS A 174 -19.08 4.97 11.09
C CYS A 174 -19.80 6.12 10.36
N LEU A 175 -20.60 6.91 11.09
CA LEU A 175 -21.31 8.06 10.52
C LEU A 175 -20.35 9.14 10.00
N LEU A 176 -19.29 9.47 10.76
CA LEU A 176 -18.28 10.43 10.34
C LEU A 176 -17.48 9.94 9.12
N SER A 177 -17.09 8.67 9.13
CA SER A 177 -16.38 8.05 8.01
C SER A 177 -17.24 8.03 6.76
N LEU A 178 -18.53 7.68 6.88
CA LEU A 178 -19.45 7.65 5.75
C LEU A 178 -19.75 9.07 5.24
N SER A 179 -19.93 10.04 6.12
CA SER A 179 -20.22 11.42 5.72
C SER A 179 -19.06 12.05 4.94
N LEU A 180 -17.80 11.83 5.37
CA LEU A 180 -16.62 12.28 4.62
C LEU A 180 -16.50 11.62 3.25
N PHE A 181 -16.78 10.31 3.16
CA PHE A 181 -16.79 9.60 1.89
C PHE A 181 -17.88 10.14 0.94
N LEU A 182 -19.11 10.30 1.43
CA LEU A 182 -20.21 10.86 0.64
C LEU A 182 -19.96 12.32 0.24
N LEU A 183 -19.30 13.11 1.10
CA LEU A 183 -18.89 14.47 0.77
C LEU A 183 -17.87 14.48 -0.36
N CYS A 184 -16.88 13.59 -0.34
CA CYS A 184 -15.92 13.42 -1.43
C CYS A 184 -16.62 13.12 -2.76
N LEU A 185 -17.62 12.25 -2.75
CA LEU A 185 -18.41 11.93 -3.95
C LEU A 185 -19.23 13.12 -4.42
N LYS A 186 -19.92 13.81 -3.50
CA LYS A 186 -20.76 14.96 -3.81
C LYS A 186 -19.97 16.12 -4.41
N LEU A 187 -18.76 16.35 -3.91
CA LEU A 187 -17.87 17.42 -4.37
C LEU A 187 -17.01 17.01 -5.58
N ASN A 188 -17.14 15.77 -6.08
CA ASN A 188 -16.32 15.21 -7.17
C ASN A 188 -14.81 15.37 -6.94
N ILE A 189 -14.37 15.25 -5.68
CA ILE A 189 -12.95 15.33 -5.35
C ILE A 189 -12.22 14.16 -6.00
N ASN A 190 -11.13 14.44 -6.71
CA ASN A 190 -10.31 13.39 -7.28
C ASN A 190 -9.71 12.54 -6.15
N ARG A 191 -9.99 11.24 -6.14
CA ARG A 191 -9.47 10.29 -5.13
C ARG A 191 -7.95 10.17 -5.11
N TYR A 192 -7.26 10.58 -6.17
CA TYR A 192 -5.80 10.61 -6.24
C TYR A 192 -5.22 12.01 -6.01
N ASP A 193 -6.08 12.99 -5.66
CA ASP A 193 -5.64 14.32 -5.26
C ASP A 193 -4.78 14.25 -4.00
N ASP A 194 -3.68 14.98 -3.99
CA ASP A 194 -2.76 14.98 -2.86
C ASP A 194 -3.45 15.51 -1.59
N ILE A 195 -4.17 16.63 -1.68
CA ILE A 195 -4.69 17.34 -0.49
C ILE A 195 -5.94 16.66 0.08
N PHE A 196 -6.92 16.36 -0.78
CA PHE A 196 -8.24 15.92 -0.35
C PHE A 196 -8.55 14.45 -0.69
N GLY A 197 -7.67 13.75 -1.41
CA GLY A 197 -7.88 12.34 -1.78
C GLY A 197 -8.07 11.42 -0.57
N PHE A 198 -7.51 11.78 0.59
CA PHE A 198 -7.72 11.03 1.84
C PHE A 198 -9.20 10.91 2.24
N THR A 199 -10.06 11.87 1.88
CA THR A 199 -11.50 11.86 2.22
C THR A 199 -12.24 10.68 1.59
N PHE A 200 -11.78 10.21 0.43
CA PHE A 200 -12.24 8.99 -0.22
C PHE A 200 -11.69 7.74 0.49
N TRP A 201 -10.37 7.69 0.65
CA TRP A 201 -9.66 6.47 1.06
C TRP A 201 -9.80 6.13 2.55
N GLN A 202 -10.07 7.14 3.39
CA GLN A 202 -10.19 6.96 4.83
C GLN A 202 -11.27 5.94 5.22
N ILE A 203 -12.31 5.72 4.39
CA ILE A 203 -13.39 4.78 4.72
C ILE A 203 -12.89 3.34 4.88
N SER A 204 -11.94 2.93 4.04
CA SER A 204 -11.31 1.60 4.14
C SER A 204 -10.47 1.49 5.42
N PHE A 205 -9.78 2.57 5.77
CA PHE A 205 -8.98 2.65 6.99
C PHE A 205 -9.87 2.64 8.25
N ALA A 206 -10.98 3.39 8.24
CA ALA A 206 -12.00 3.41 9.29
C ALA A 206 -12.60 2.02 9.52
N LEU A 207 -12.95 1.33 8.42
CA LEU A 207 -13.49 -0.02 8.51
C LEU A 207 -12.49 -1.00 9.14
N GLY A 208 -11.19 -0.82 8.86
CA GLY A 208 -10.12 -1.55 9.55
C GLY A 208 -10.18 -1.36 11.07
N ILE A 209 -10.32 -0.12 11.53
CA ILE A 209 -10.47 0.22 12.96
C ILE A 209 -11.75 -0.41 13.54
N VAL A 210 -12.88 -0.27 12.84
CA VAL A 210 -14.18 -0.82 13.26
C VAL A 210 -14.11 -2.34 13.41
N CYS A 211 -13.57 -3.04 12.40
CA CYS A 211 -13.39 -4.49 12.44
C CYS A 211 -12.43 -4.94 13.55
N ALA A 212 -11.40 -4.15 13.87
CA ALA A 212 -10.53 -4.41 15.00
C ALA A 212 -11.26 -4.27 16.34
N GLN A 213 -12.02 -3.19 16.52
CA GLN A 213 -12.79 -2.91 17.73
C GLN A 213 -13.89 -3.95 17.98
N LEU A 214 -14.57 -4.39 16.92
CA LEU A 214 -15.63 -5.42 16.98
C LEU A 214 -15.08 -6.85 16.97
N LYS A 215 -13.76 -7.04 16.91
CA LYS A 215 -13.11 -8.35 16.78
C LYS A 215 -13.71 -9.18 15.63
N PHE A 216 -13.96 -8.55 14.48
CA PHE A 216 -14.67 -9.12 13.34
C PHE A 216 -14.18 -10.52 12.94
N PHE A 217 -12.86 -10.70 12.81
CA PHE A 217 -12.27 -12.00 12.41
C PHE A 217 -12.43 -13.13 13.44
N SER A 218 -12.88 -12.81 14.65
CA SER A 218 -13.19 -13.76 15.73
C SER A 218 -14.69 -13.81 16.06
N SER A 219 -15.53 -13.11 15.29
CA SER A 219 -16.99 -13.10 15.46
C SER A 219 -17.65 -14.44 15.14
N HIS A 220 -18.88 -14.64 15.62
CA HIS A 220 -19.67 -15.84 15.35
C HIS A 220 -19.84 -16.11 13.85
N LEU A 221 -20.09 -15.07 13.04
CA LEU A 221 -20.21 -15.18 11.59
C LEU A 221 -18.97 -15.82 10.95
N ILE A 222 -17.77 -15.40 11.37
CA ILE A 222 -16.52 -15.97 10.86
C ILE A 222 -16.31 -17.40 11.38
N GLN A 223 -16.70 -17.69 12.61
CA GLN A 223 -16.65 -19.06 13.14
C GLN A 223 -17.60 -20.00 12.38
N ASP A 224 -18.78 -19.53 11.97
CA ASP A 224 -19.71 -20.30 11.15
C ASP A 224 -19.18 -20.54 9.74
N PHE A 225 -18.50 -19.55 9.15
CA PHE A 225 -17.79 -19.76 7.89
C PHE A 225 -16.66 -20.79 8.03
N ASP A 226 -15.94 -20.77 9.16
CA ASP A 226 -14.87 -21.72 9.45
C ASP A 226 -15.39 -23.17 9.51
N LYS A 227 -16.63 -23.40 10.02
CA LYS A 227 -17.27 -24.74 10.08
C LYS A 227 -17.51 -25.36 8.71
N HIS A 228 -17.93 -24.55 7.74
CA HIS A 228 -18.24 -25.02 6.38
C HIS A 228 -16.99 -25.09 5.48
N GLY A 229 -15.85 -24.56 5.95
CA GLY A 229 -14.56 -24.73 5.33
C GLY A 229 -14.51 -24.30 3.85
N TRP A 230 -14.00 -25.19 2.99
CA TRP A 230 -13.76 -24.93 1.57
C TRP A 230 -15.03 -24.63 0.76
N ILE A 231 -16.20 -25.11 1.22
CA ILE A 231 -17.49 -24.95 0.53
C ILE A 231 -17.87 -23.46 0.41
N LEU A 232 -17.54 -22.64 1.40
CA LEU A 232 -17.86 -21.20 1.37
C LEU A 232 -16.72 -20.32 0.84
N ILE A 233 -15.48 -20.84 0.81
CA ILE A 233 -14.31 -20.02 0.45
C ILE A 233 -14.33 -19.65 -1.03
N PHE A 234 -14.43 -20.62 -1.93
CA PHE A 234 -14.40 -20.34 -3.37
C PHE A 234 -15.64 -19.56 -3.85
N PRO A 235 -16.88 -19.92 -3.45
CA PRO A 235 -18.06 -19.10 -3.75
C PRO A 235 -17.96 -17.70 -3.15
N GLY A 236 -17.40 -17.54 -1.95
CA GLY A 236 -17.17 -16.24 -1.33
C GLY A 236 -16.20 -15.35 -2.12
N LEU A 237 -15.12 -15.94 -2.66
CA LEU A 237 -14.19 -15.23 -3.55
C LEU A 237 -14.85 -14.84 -4.88
N ILE A 238 -15.60 -15.76 -5.50
CA ILE A 238 -16.35 -15.49 -6.73
C ILE A 238 -17.38 -14.37 -6.48
N PHE A 239 -18.09 -14.41 -5.35
CA PHE A 239 -19.02 -13.36 -4.94
C PHE A 239 -18.30 -12.01 -4.81
N CYS A 240 -17.15 -11.94 -4.12
CA CYS A 240 -16.38 -10.70 -4.01
C CYS A 240 -15.97 -10.16 -5.39
N PHE A 241 -15.56 -11.05 -6.30
CA PHE A 241 -15.19 -10.70 -7.67
C PHE A 241 -16.37 -10.14 -8.47
N ILE A 242 -17.51 -10.85 -8.50
CA ILE A 242 -18.73 -10.42 -9.20
C ILE A 242 -19.28 -9.13 -8.59
N PHE A 243 -19.30 -9.02 -7.26
CA PHE A 243 -19.77 -7.83 -6.56
C PHE A 243 -18.96 -6.61 -6.99
N ARG A 244 -17.63 -6.71 -6.99
CA ARG A 244 -16.77 -5.61 -7.43
C ARG A 244 -17.01 -5.21 -8.88
N LEU A 245 -17.19 -6.19 -9.77
CA LEU A 245 -17.48 -5.93 -11.19
C LEU A 245 -18.82 -5.22 -11.40
N ARG A 246 -19.84 -5.54 -10.59
CA ARG A 246 -21.20 -4.99 -10.74
C ARG A 246 -21.41 -3.65 -10.00
N PHE A 247 -20.81 -3.48 -8.82
CA PHE A 247 -21.09 -2.37 -7.92
C PHE A 247 -20.01 -1.28 -7.92
N GLY A 248 -19.51 -0.92 -9.10
CA GLY A 248 -18.68 0.29 -9.25
C GLY A 248 -17.21 0.15 -8.81
N GLY A 249 -16.67 -1.07 -8.69
CA GLY A 249 -15.24 -1.29 -8.44
C GLY A 249 -14.71 -0.56 -7.22
N THR A 250 -13.74 0.35 -7.41
CA THR A 250 -13.06 1.07 -6.32
C THR A 250 -14.01 1.79 -5.36
N PHE A 251 -15.21 2.20 -5.81
CA PHE A 251 -16.19 2.90 -4.97
C PHE A 251 -16.84 2.01 -3.90
N SER A 252 -16.85 0.69 -4.10
CA SER A 252 -17.44 -0.27 -3.16
C SER A 252 -16.44 -1.22 -2.51
N ASP A 253 -15.14 -1.09 -2.85
CA ASP A 253 -14.08 -1.96 -2.34
C ASP A 253 -14.08 -2.05 -0.81
N PHE A 254 -14.33 -0.94 -0.11
CA PHE A 254 -14.36 -0.93 1.36
C PHE A 254 -15.39 -1.94 1.93
N LEU A 255 -16.52 -2.16 1.27
CA LEU A 255 -17.56 -3.09 1.75
C LEU A 255 -17.11 -4.56 1.68
N ILE A 256 -16.36 -4.92 0.64
CA ILE A 256 -15.97 -6.32 0.38
C ILE A 256 -14.61 -6.69 0.98
N VAL A 257 -13.72 -5.72 1.23
CA VAL A 257 -12.35 -5.95 1.70
C VAL A 257 -12.25 -6.86 2.95
N PRO A 258 -13.05 -6.70 4.03
CA PRO A 258 -12.94 -7.58 5.20
C PRO A 258 -13.22 -9.05 4.86
N PHE A 259 -14.24 -9.30 4.04
CA PHE A 259 -14.61 -10.63 3.58
C PHE A 259 -13.59 -11.20 2.61
N PHE A 260 -13.13 -10.36 1.67
CA PHE A 260 -12.10 -10.75 0.71
C PHE A 260 -10.79 -11.14 1.41
N ILE A 261 -10.35 -10.37 2.42
CA ILE A 261 -9.19 -10.72 3.25
C ILE A 261 -9.42 -12.07 3.96
N TYR A 262 -10.59 -12.28 4.56
CA TYR A 262 -10.90 -13.55 5.22
C TYR A 262 -10.82 -14.73 4.24
N PHE A 263 -11.53 -14.67 3.12
CA PHE A 263 -11.58 -15.76 2.15
C PHE A 263 -10.23 -16.03 1.51
N THR A 264 -9.47 -14.99 1.15
CA THR A 264 -8.14 -15.17 0.53
C THR A 264 -7.10 -15.72 1.50
N VAL A 265 -7.08 -15.27 2.76
CA VAL A 265 -6.18 -15.83 3.78
C VAL A 265 -6.50 -17.31 4.03
N ARG A 266 -7.78 -17.67 4.07
CA ARG A 266 -8.21 -19.07 4.18
C ARG A 266 -7.83 -19.91 2.96
N ALA A 267 -8.07 -19.40 1.75
CA ALA A 267 -7.67 -20.07 0.51
C ALA A 267 -6.16 -20.33 0.45
N VAL A 268 -5.35 -19.31 0.76
CA VAL A 268 -3.88 -19.43 0.82
C VAL A 268 -3.44 -20.47 1.87
N SER A 269 -4.15 -20.55 2.99
CA SER A 269 -3.88 -21.56 4.02
C SER A 269 -4.20 -22.98 3.57
N ILE A 270 -5.32 -23.20 2.86
CA ILE A 270 -5.69 -24.51 2.31
C ILE A 270 -4.68 -24.95 1.25
N LEU A 271 -4.23 -24.02 0.40
CA LEU A 271 -3.23 -24.28 -0.63
C LEU A 271 -1.79 -24.43 -0.08
N ASN A 272 -1.60 -24.39 1.24
CA ASN A 272 -0.29 -24.44 1.91
C ASN A 272 0.70 -23.35 1.46
N LEU A 273 0.20 -22.22 0.95
CA LEU A 273 1.01 -21.09 0.48
C LEU A 273 1.22 -20.00 1.56
N SER A 274 0.73 -20.24 2.78
CA SER A 274 0.81 -19.30 3.91
C SER A 274 2.21 -18.76 4.17
N THR A 275 3.24 -19.60 4.08
CA THR A 275 4.62 -19.16 4.32
C THR A 275 5.11 -18.20 3.24
N VAL A 276 4.84 -18.52 1.97
CA VAL A 276 5.21 -17.69 0.81
C VAL A 276 4.54 -16.32 0.90
N PHE A 277 3.21 -16.29 1.03
CA PHE A 277 2.47 -15.02 1.12
C PHE A 277 2.81 -14.23 2.39
N SER A 278 3.05 -14.89 3.52
CA SER A 278 3.51 -14.19 4.73
C SER A 278 4.88 -13.54 4.54
N TYR A 279 5.78 -14.19 3.80
CA TYR A 279 7.09 -13.64 3.46
C TYR A 279 6.97 -12.43 2.52
N LEU A 280 6.17 -12.53 1.45
CA LEU A 280 5.87 -11.39 0.57
C LEU A 280 5.30 -10.21 1.35
N GLY A 281 4.35 -10.48 2.26
CA GLY A 281 3.73 -9.46 3.07
C GLY A 281 4.64 -8.78 4.08
N LYS A 282 5.71 -9.45 4.53
CA LYS A 282 6.73 -8.83 5.38
C LYS A 282 7.42 -7.66 4.66
N TYR A 283 7.66 -7.82 3.36
CA TYR A 283 8.37 -6.86 2.51
C TYR A 283 7.42 -6.06 1.60
N SER A 284 6.11 -6.08 1.85
CA SER A 284 5.13 -5.50 0.92
C SER A 284 5.35 -4.01 0.68
N PHE A 285 5.80 -3.26 1.69
CA PHE A 285 6.05 -1.83 1.53
C PHE A 285 7.26 -1.58 0.62
N GLN A 286 8.37 -2.29 0.84
CA GLN A 286 9.56 -2.22 -0.01
C GLN A 286 9.26 -2.64 -1.45
N LEU A 287 8.53 -3.75 -1.63
CA LEU A 287 8.10 -4.23 -2.94
C LEU A 287 7.23 -3.17 -3.64
N TRP A 288 6.31 -2.53 -2.91
CA TRP A 288 5.52 -1.43 -3.44
C TRP A 288 6.36 -0.19 -3.76
N LEU A 289 7.42 0.12 -3.02
CA LEU A 289 8.27 1.26 -3.36
C LEU A 289 8.97 1.10 -4.70
N ILE A 290 9.35 -0.14 -5.05
CA ILE A 290 10.19 -0.39 -6.22
C ILE A 290 9.46 -0.83 -7.49
N HIS A 291 8.22 -1.32 -7.37
CA HIS A 291 7.54 -2.04 -8.46
C HIS A 291 7.48 -1.28 -9.78
N THR A 292 7.22 0.03 -9.77
CA THR A 292 7.14 0.82 -11.00
C THR A 292 8.45 0.94 -11.74
N PHE A 293 9.58 0.92 -11.05
CA PHE A 293 10.89 0.93 -11.71
C PHE A 293 11.09 -0.35 -12.52
N PHE A 294 10.54 -1.48 -12.06
CA PHE A 294 10.59 -2.74 -12.79
C PHE A 294 9.51 -2.83 -13.88
N CYS A 295 8.25 -2.51 -13.54
CA CYS A 295 7.13 -2.63 -14.47
C CYS A 295 7.18 -1.62 -15.62
N TYR A 296 7.76 -0.43 -15.39
CA TYR A 296 7.57 0.72 -16.27
C TYR A 296 8.85 1.49 -16.58
N TYR A 297 9.62 1.90 -15.57
CA TYR A 297 10.58 2.98 -15.78
C TYR A 297 11.97 2.51 -16.24
N TYR A 298 12.52 1.43 -15.67
CA TYR A 298 13.92 1.05 -15.87
C TYR A 298 14.08 -0.29 -16.58
N PHE A 299 13.22 -1.26 -16.27
CA PHE A 299 13.45 -2.66 -16.64
C PHE A 299 12.27 -3.32 -17.35
N GLN A 300 11.37 -2.53 -17.97
CA GLN A 300 10.15 -3.06 -18.58
C GLN A 300 10.46 -4.13 -19.65
N ASP A 301 11.40 -3.88 -20.56
CA ASP A 301 11.77 -4.85 -21.61
C ASP A 301 12.26 -6.19 -21.03
N ILE A 302 13.02 -6.12 -19.93
CA ILE A 302 13.51 -7.31 -19.22
C ILE A 302 12.35 -8.08 -18.59
N ILE A 303 11.43 -7.36 -17.93
CA ILE A 303 10.28 -7.99 -17.26
C ILE A 303 9.32 -8.65 -18.27
N TYR A 304 9.12 -8.05 -19.44
CA TYR A 304 8.21 -8.57 -20.47
C TYR A 304 8.88 -9.58 -21.43
N PHE A 305 10.19 -9.81 -21.32
CA PHE A 305 10.93 -10.81 -22.12
C PHE A 305 10.28 -12.21 -22.18
N PRO A 306 9.73 -12.78 -21.08
CA PRO A 306 9.10 -14.11 -21.11
C PRO A 306 7.84 -14.20 -21.97
N LYS A 307 7.21 -13.05 -22.31
CA LYS A 307 5.94 -12.89 -23.04
C LYS A 307 4.70 -13.54 -22.41
N TRP A 308 4.78 -14.75 -21.86
CA TRP A 308 3.65 -15.42 -21.25
C TRP A 308 3.29 -14.80 -19.91
N SER A 309 2.02 -14.43 -19.71
CA SER A 309 1.60 -13.61 -18.57
C SER A 309 2.02 -14.18 -17.20
N PRO A 310 1.82 -15.48 -16.87
CA PRO A 310 2.19 -15.99 -15.55
C PRO A 310 3.70 -15.93 -15.30
N PHE A 311 4.50 -16.10 -16.36
CA PHE A 311 5.96 -15.97 -16.28
C PHE A 311 6.39 -14.52 -16.10
N ILE A 312 5.76 -13.56 -16.78
CA ILE A 312 6.01 -12.13 -16.53
C ILE A 312 5.74 -11.78 -15.06
N PHE A 313 4.61 -12.24 -14.51
CA PHE A 313 4.27 -12.03 -13.10
C PHE A 313 5.29 -12.66 -12.14
N ALA A 314 5.63 -13.94 -12.38
CA ALA A 314 6.59 -14.66 -11.55
C ALA A 314 7.99 -14.01 -11.62
N PHE A 315 8.38 -13.56 -12.81
CA PHE A 315 9.68 -12.93 -13.05
C PHE A 315 9.77 -11.55 -12.39
N LEU A 316 8.74 -10.70 -12.53
CA LEU A 316 8.64 -9.43 -11.78
C LEU A 316 8.74 -9.67 -10.27
N THR A 317 7.98 -10.64 -9.77
CA THR A 317 7.93 -10.95 -8.34
C THR A 317 9.30 -11.41 -7.85
N GLY A 318 9.95 -12.33 -8.56
CA GLY A 318 11.29 -12.81 -8.24
C GLY A 318 12.34 -11.70 -8.24
N MET A 319 12.42 -10.93 -9.34
CA MET A 319 13.37 -9.81 -9.47
C MET A 319 13.17 -8.74 -8.39
N SER A 320 11.92 -8.41 -8.08
CA SER A 320 11.59 -7.43 -7.04
C SER A 320 12.01 -7.92 -5.66
N ILE A 321 11.74 -9.19 -5.32
CA ILE A 321 12.14 -9.76 -4.03
C ILE A 321 13.67 -9.83 -3.91
N CYS A 322 14.35 -10.34 -4.93
CA CYS A 322 15.82 -10.39 -4.93
C CYS A 322 16.43 -9.00 -4.72
N SER A 323 15.89 -7.99 -5.39
CA SER A 323 16.32 -6.59 -5.23
C SER A 323 16.06 -6.06 -3.82
N VAL A 324 14.86 -6.29 -3.26
CA VAL A 324 14.55 -5.90 -1.88
C VAL A 324 15.48 -6.58 -0.88
N LEU A 325 15.77 -7.87 -1.05
CA LEU A 325 16.66 -8.60 -0.14
C LEU A 325 18.09 -8.06 -0.20
N GLY A 326 18.61 -7.77 -1.39
CA GLY A 326 19.92 -7.13 -1.54
C GLY A 326 19.96 -5.73 -0.90
N ILE A 327 18.90 -4.94 -1.07
CA ILE A 327 18.79 -3.59 -0.50
C ILE A 327 18.68 -3.63 1.03
N GLU A 328 17.88 -4.55 1.58
CA GLU A 328 17.73 -4.69 3.04
C GLU A 328 19.01 -5.26 3.68
N TYR A 329 19.75 -6.12 2.96
CA TYR A 329 21.09 -6.53 3.39
C TYR A 329 22.03 -5.32 3.45
N LEU A 330 22.07 -4.48 2.40
CA LEU A 330 22.85 -3.24 2.38
C LEU A 330 22.44 -2.28 3.52
N ARG A 331 21.14 -2.12 3.76
CA ARG A 331 20.60 -1.29 4.86
C ARG A 331 21.14 -1.73 6.22
N SER A 332 21.18 -3.04 6.45
CA SER A 332 21.68 -3.63 7.69
C SER A 332 23.19 -3.42 7.84
N PHE A 333 23.94 -3.59 6.74
CA PHE A 333 25.39 -3.39 6.70
C PHE A 333 25.79 -1.93 6.99
N LEU A 334 25.06 -0.97 6.41
CA LEU A 334 25.31 0.47 6.60
C LEU A 334 24.87 0.99 7.98
N GLN A 335 24.25 0.15 8.82
CA GLN A 335 23.64 0.56 10.09
C GLN A 335 22.73 1.80 9.93
N PHE A 336 21.99 1.87 8.82
CA PHE A 336 21.31 3.09 8.39
C PHE A 336 20.37 3.69 9.46
N GLU A 337 19.74 2.84 10.28
CA GLU A 337 18.87 3.29 11.38
C GLU A 337 19.64 3.98 12.51
N GLN A 338 20.87 3.54 12.80
CA GLN A 338 21.74 4.19 13.77
C GLN A 338 22.20 5.55 13.25
N LEU A 339 22.54 5.65 11.96
CA LEU A 339 22.88 6.92 11.29
C LEU A 339 21.70 7.91 11.37
N MET A 340 20.50 7.46 11.05
CA MET A 340 19.30 8.30 11.11
C MET A 340 18.99 8.75 12.54
N THR A 341 19.17 7.86 13.52
CA THR A 341 18.97 8.20 14.93
C THR A 341 20.00 9.23 15.40
N ALA A 342 21.27 9.07 15.03
CA ALA A 342 22.33 10.03 15.32
C ALA A 342 22.05 11.41 14.69
N CYS A 343 21.59 11.45 13.43
CA CYS A 343 21.17 12.69 12.77
C CYS A 343 20.01 13.37 13.50
N THR A 344 18.99 12.62 13.94
CA THR A 344 17.86 13.20 14.69
C THR A 344 18.29 13.75 16.06
N GLU A 345 19.17 13.07 16.78
CA GLU A 345 19.70 13.56 18.06
C GLU A 345 20.57 14.81 17.88
N LYS A 346 21.39 14.85 16.82
CA LYS A 346 22.20 16.03 16.49
C LYS A 346 21.33 17.23 16.11
N ALA A 347 20.29 17.02 15.31
CA ALA A 347 19.32 18.06 14.95
C ALA A 347 18.56 18.59 16.18
N LYS A 348 18.15 17.71 17.09
CA LYS A 348 17.49 18.08 18.35
C LYS A 348 18.41 18.93 19.24
N LYS A 349 19.69 18.56 19.36
CA LYS A 349 20.70 19.35 20.08
C LYS A 349 20.91 20.73 19.43
N LEU A 350 20.99 20.78 18.10
CA LEU A 350 21.13 22.03 17.36
C LEU A 350 19.91 22.96 17.55
N TRP A 351 18.70 22.40 17.51
CA TRP A 351 17.46 23.15 17.74
C TRP A 351 17.37 23.68 19.16
N LEU A 352 17.73 22.87 20.17
CA LEU A 352 17.81 23.33 21.56
C LEU A 352 18.81 24.48 21.68
N HIS A 353 20.01 24.34 21.10
CA HIS A 353 21.03 25.39 21.11
C HIS A 353 20.52 26.70 20.48
N LEU A 354 19.89 26.63 19.30
CA LEU A 354 19.29 27.78 18.61
C LEU A 354 18.15 28.44 19.41
N LYS A 355 17.39 27.65 20.17
CA LYS A 355 16.32 28.15 21.04
C LYS A 355 16.86 28.85 22.29
N PHE A 356 18.01 28.43 22.80
CA PHE A 356 18.70 29.09 23.91
C PHE A 356 19.38 30.40 23.47
N THR A 357 19.97 30.46 22.28
CA THR A 357 20.59 31.69 21.74
C THR A 357 19.58 32.76 21.28
N ARG A 358 18.30 32.44 21.08
CA ARG A 358 17.24 33.42 20.80
C ARG A 358 16.55 34.00 22.05
N ARG A 359 16.93 33.52 23.25
CA ARG A 359 16.41 33.98 24.55
C ARG A 359 17.42 34.84 25.34
N GLN A 360 18.59 35.08 24.76
CA GLN A 360 19.52 36.14 25.13
C GLN A 360 19.37 37.25 24.09
#